data_AF-A0A5C4XUH1-F1
#
_entry.id   AF-A0A5C4XUH1-F1
#
_cell.length_a   1.000
_cell.length_b   1.000
_cell.length_c   1.000
_cell.angle_alpha   90.00
_cell.angle_beta   90.00
_cell.angle_gamma   90.00
#
_symmetry.space_group_name_H-M   'P 1'
#
loop_
_entity.id
_entity.type
_entity.pdbx_description
1 polymer ?
#
loop_
_entity_poly.entity_id
_entity_poly.type
_entity_poly.pdbx_seq_one_letter_code
_entity_poly.pdbx_strand_id
1 'polypeptide(L)'
;MKILHATTGDASVVTLSGDIGASDTDRLRGAAYEALAASADAHRHASASQVQLHGTTGGDRQRDHAGDLLVDASAVTSFDDAAMAALSSARTRARHLGAQIVVTDQVDGALSLSLRRTGLAFRFPQFESLEAATAFLEQARAARIRLDMPMEAKWRAVR
;
A
#
# COMPACT_ATOMS: atom_id res chain seq x y z
N MET A 1 9.94 18.46 5.71
CA MET A 1 9.49 17.05 5.77
C MET A 1 10.43 16.11 6.54
N LYS A 2 9.88 15.28 7.43
CA LYS A 2 10.52 14.08 8.00
C LYS A 2 9.75 12.83 7.54
N ILE A 3 10.49 11.80 7.12
CA ILE A 3 9.94 10.50 6.69
C ILE A 3 10.49 9.42 7.61
N LEU A 4 9.59 8.58 8.13
CA LEU A 4 9.95 7.35 8.84
C LEU A 4 9.36 6.15 8.08
N HIS A 5 10.10 5.06 8.07
CA HIS A 5 9.67 3.81 7.45
C HIS A 5 9.62 2.71 8.52
N ALA A 6 8.51 1.98 8.54
CA ALA A 6 8.30 0.82 9.38
C ALA A 6 7.57 -0.27 8.58
N THR A 7 7.53 -1.48 9.11
CA THR A 7 6.75 -2.59 8.54
C THR A 7 5.75 -3.07 9.57
N THR A 8 4.48 -3.17 9.17
CA THR A 8 3.38 -3.67 10.01
C THR A 8 2.73 -4.83 9.28
N GLY A 9 3.02 -6.06 9.73
CA GLY A 9 2.62 -7.27 8.99
C GLY A 9 3.25 -7.29 7.59
N ASP A 10 2.40 -7.47 6.57
CA ASP A 10 2.81 -7.48 5.15
C ASP A 10 2.65 -6.09 4.47
N ALA A 11 2.44 -5.04 5.26
CA ALA A 11 2.35 -3.68 4.75
C ALA A 11 3.56 -2.87 5.23
N SER A 12 4.18 -2.16 4.30
CA SER A 12 5.14 -1.10 4.65
C SER A 12 4.36 0.15 5.05
N VAL A 13 4.82 0.82 6.09
CA VAL A 13 4.26 2.07 6.60
C VAL A 13 5.27 3.19 6.38
N VAL A 14 4.85 4.22 5.67
CA VAL A 14 5.60 5.47 5.51
C VAL A 14 4.90 6.55 6.31
N THR A 15 5.51 6.96 7.43
CA THR A 15 5.00 8.06 8.25
C THR A 15 5.63 9.37 7.80
N LEU A 16 4.77 10.32 7.47
CA LEU A 16 5.10 11.65 7.00
C LEU A 16 4.80 12.67 8.09
N SER A 17 5.68 13.66 8.23
CA SER A 17 5.47 14.74 9.20
C SER A 17 6.08 16.08 8.78
N GLY A 18 5.46 17.15 9.29
CA GLY A 18 5.80 18.54 8.99
C GLY A 18 5.27 18.99 7.63
N ASP A 19 5.88 20.05 7.10
CA ASP A 19 5.51 20.60 5.79
C ASP A 19 6.13 19.77 4.65
N ILE A 20 5.30 19.50 3.63
CA ILE A 20 5.67 18.75 2.43
C ILE A 20 5.41 19.64 1.22
N GLY A 21 6.50 20.20 0.68
CA GLY A 21 6.45 21.12 -0.46
C GLY A 21 6.79 20.44 -1.79
N ALA A 22 6.70 21.20 -2.88
CA ALA A 22 7.15 20.76 -4.20
C ALA A 22 8.59 20.21 -4.22
N SER A 23 9.51 20.79 -3.44
CA SER A 23 10.91 20.34 -3.35
C SER A 23 11.07 18.96 -2.70
N ASP A 24 10.08 18.50 -1.94
CA ASP A 24 10.09 17.19 -1.27
C ASP A 24 9.61 16.05 -2.19
N THR A 25 9.08 16.37 -3.38
CA THR A 25 8.42 15.42 -4.29
C THR A 25 9.28 14.20 -4.61
N ASP A 26 10.55 14.41 -4.98
CA ASP A 26 11.43 13.31 -5.37
C ASP A 26 11.82 12.44 -4.17
N ARG A 27 11.99 13.06 -3.00
CA ARG A 27 12.28 12.35 -1.75
C ARG A 27 11.09 11.51 -1.30
N LEU A 28 9.86 12.05 -1.39
CA LEU A 28 8.63 11.31 -1.11
C LEU A 28 8.46 10.13 -2.09
N ARG A 29 8.75 10.34 -3.39
CA ARG A 29 8.69 9.27 -4.39
C ARG A 29 9.68 8.16 -4.08
N GLY A 30 10.93 8.51 -3.76
CA GLY A 30 11.98 7.56 -3.38
C GLY A 30 11.58 6.72 -2.17
N ALA A 31 11.12 7.37 -1.09
CA ALA A 31 10.68 6.67 0.11
C ALA A 31 9.50 5.72 -0.15
N ALA A 32 8.51 6.14 -0.95
CA ALA A 32 7.38 5.28 -1.30
C ALA A 32 7.81 4.07 -2.15
N TYR A 33 8.79 4.25 -3.05
CA TYR A 33 9.30 3.17 -3.89
C TYR A 33 10.12 2.16 -3.07
N GLU A 34 10.96 2.65 -2.18
CA GLU A 34 11.73 1.83 -1.24
C GLU A 34 10.80 1.02 -0.33
N ALA A 35 9.78 1.66 0.23
CA ALA A 35 8.79 0.99 1.07
C ALA A 35 8.03 -0.11 0.30
N LEU A 36 7.60 0.15 -0.94
CA LEU A 36 6.95 -0.85 -1.79
C LEU A 36 7.90 -2.01 -2.14
N ALA A 37 9.18 -1.74 -2.37
CA ALA A 37 10.17 -2.76 -2.64
C ALA A 37 10.40 -3.65 -1.40
N ALA A 38 10.57 -3.04 -0.23
CA ALA A 38 10.71 -3.76 1.04
C ALA A 38 9.49 -4.64 1.34
N SER A 39 8.28 -4.12 1.07
CA SER A 39 7.03 -4.85 1.23
C SER A 39 6.95 -6.07 0.29
N ALA A 40 7.37 -5.90 -0.97
CA ALA A 40 7.45 -6.99 -1.93
C ALA A 40 8.44 -8.08 -1.52
N ASP A 41 9.61 -7.69 -0.99
CA ASP A 41 10.63 -8.62 -0.51
C ASP A 41 10.15 -9.41 0.70
N ALA A 42 9.55 -8.74 1.68
CA ALA A 42 8.96 -9.39 2.86
C ALA A 42 7.90 -10.43 2.48
N HIS A 43 7.02 -10.09 1.54
CA HIS A 43 5.98 -11.02 1.08
C HIS A 43 6.55 -12.24 0.35
N ARG A 44 7.60 -12.05 -0.47
CA ARG A 44 8.30 -13.16 -1.14
C ARG A 44 8.96 -14.10 -0.14
N HIS A 45 9.58 -13.58 0.91
CA HIS A 45 10.18 -14.40 1.98
C HIS A 45 9.15 -15.18 2.80
N ALA A 46 8.02 -14.56 3.13
CA ALA A 46 6.92 -15.23 3.82
C ALA A 46 6.34 -16.39 2.98
N SER A 47 6.11 -16.13 1.69
CA SER A 47 5.55 -17.11 0.76
C SER A 47 6.51 -18.29 0.53
N ALA A 48 7.81 -18.05 0.38
CA ALA A 48 8.81 -19.09 0.22
C ALA A 48 8.90 -20.03 1.44
N SER A 49 8.75 -19.46 2.64
CA SER A 49 8.74 -20.23 3.90
C SER A 49 7.51 -21.12 4.01
N GLN A 50 6.35 -20.67 3.49
CA GLN A 50 5.11 -21.43 3.51
C GLN A 50 5.12 -22.60 2.51
N VAL A 51 5.72 -22.41 1.32
CA VAL A 51 5.86 -23.47 0.30
C VAL A 51 6.78 -24.60 0.77
N GLN A 52 7.82 -24.31 1.57
CA GLN A 52 8.69 -25.35 2.14
C GLN A 52 7.99 -26.24 3.19
N LEU A 53 6.93 -25.75 3.84
CA LEU A 53 6.19 -26.48 4.87
C LEU A 53 5.05 -27.35 4.32
N HIS A 54 4.58 -27.10 3.10
CA HIS A 54 3.50 -27.87 2.47
C HIS A 54 3.97 -28.42 1.12
N GLY A 55 4.34 -29.70 1.13
CA GLY A 55 4.89 -30.44 -0.02
C GLY A 55 4.29 -30.07 -1.37
N THR A 56 5.19 -29.84 -2.32
CA THR A 56 4.97 -29.29 -3.67
C THR A 56 3.95 -30.07 -4.50
N THR A 57 2.94 -29.37 -5.04
CA THR A 57 2.39 -29.71 -6.37
C THR A 57 1.75 -28.47 -7.01
N GLY A 58 2.19 -28.12 -8.22
CA GLY A 58 1.47 -27.22 -9.14
C GLY A 58 2.01 -25.80 -9.22
N GLY A 59 3.06 -25.60 -10.01
CA GLY A 59 3.43 -24.28 -10.51
C GLY A 59 2.49 -23.86 -11.64
N ASP A 60 1.80 -22.72 -11.46
CA ASP A 60 1.64 -21.71 -12.50
C ASP A 60 1.02 -20.43 -11.89
N ARG A 61 1.77 -19.33 -11.91
CA ARG A 61 1.32 -17.94 -11.70
C ARG A 61 0.50 -17.63 -10.45
N GLN A 62 0.96 -18.01 -9.26
CA GLN A 62 0.64 -17.17 -8.11
C GLN A 62 1.31 -15.81 -8.41
N ARG A 63 0.52 -14.81 -8.80
CA ARG A 63 1.06 -13.46 -8.94
C ARG A 63 1.53 -13.10 -7.54
N ASP A 64 2.85 -13.08 -7.34
CA ASP A 64 3.44 -12.62 -6.09
C ASP A 64 2.88 -11.21 -5.83
N HIS A 65 1.87 -11.15 -4.97
CA HIS A 65 1.24 -9.90 -4.61
C HIS A 65 2.28 -9.16 -3.77
N ALA A 66 2.88 -8.11 -4.32
CA ALA A 66 3.79 -7.31 -3.51
C ALA A 66 3.02 -6.76 -2.29
N GLY A 67 3.72 -6.66 -1.16
CA GLY A 67 3.14 -6.13 0.05
C GLY A 67 2.61 -4.71 -0.15
N ASP A 68 1.58 -4.38 0.61
CA ASP A 68 0.84 -3.12 0.50
C ASP A 68 1.65 -1.95 1.07
N LEU A 69 1.22 -0.72 0.77
CA LEU A 69 1.79 0.51 1.35
C LEU A 69 0.71 1.30 2.08
N LEU A 70 1.00 1.65 3.33
CA LEU A 70 0.25 2.59 4.13
C LEU A 70 1.04 3.89 4.24
N VAL A 71 0.40 5.01 3.92
CA VAL A 71 0.97 6.35 4.11
C VAL A 71 0.29 7.02 5.29
N ASP A 72 1.03 7.26 6.37
CA ASP A 72 0.52 7.96 7.54
C ASP A 72 0.90 9.43 7.49
N ALA A 73 -0.10 10.28 7.26
CA ALA A 73 0.04 11.72 7.15
C ALA A 73 -0.58 12.47 8.34
N SER A 74 -0.92 11.78 9.44
CA SER A 74 -1.54 12.38 10.63
C SER A 74 -0.74 13.52 11.27
N ALA A 75 0.59 13.55 11.04
CA ALA A 75 1.51 14.57 11.53
C ALA A 75 1.97 15.57 10.44
N VAL A 76 1.34 15.56 9.25
CA VAL A 76 1.62 16.51 8.17
C VAL A 76 0.87 17.81 8.43
N THR A 77 1.60 18.92 8.46
CA THR A 77 1.05 20.25 8.74
C THR A 77 0.64 21.00 7.49
N SER A 78 1.29 20.74 6.36
CA SER A 78 0.91 21.25 5.04
C SER A 78 1.35 20.29 3.94
N PHE A 79 0.57 20.22 2.86
CA PHE A 79 0.85 19.35 1.72
C PHE A 79 0.62 20.12 0.42
N ASP A 80 1.67 20.30 -0.36
CA ASP A 80 1.62 20.95 -1.67
C ASP A 80 1.06 20.01 -2.74
N ASP A 81 0.13 20.50 -3.56
CA ASP A 81 -0.46 19.74 -4.66
C ASP A 81 0.61 19.24 -5.65
N ALA A 82 1.75 19.93 -5.81
CA ALA A 82 2.86 19.46 -6.63
C ALA A 82 3.42 18.11 -6.15
N ALA A 83 3.44 17.87 -4.83
CA ALA A 83 3.91 16.63 -4.25
C ALA A 83 2.93 15.46 -4.47
N MET A 84 1.69 15.70 -4.93
CA MET A 84 0.75 14.64 -5.35
C MET A 84 1.28 13.79 -6.51
N ALA A 85 2.17 14.35 -7.33
CA ALA A 85 2.83 13.60 -8.39
C ALA A 85 3.63 12.40 -7.84
N ALA A 86 4.22 12.53 -6.65
CA ALA A 86 4.93 11.44 -5.99
C ALA A 86 3.99 10.30 -5.60
N LEU A 87 2.87 10.61 -4.93
CA LEU A 87 1.87 9.60 -4.54
C LEU A 87 1.21 8.94 -5.76
N SER A 88 0.91 9.72 -6.79
CA SER A 88 0.37 9.19 -8.04
C SER A 88 1.34 8.22 -8.72
N SER A 89 2.64 8.54 -8.73
CA SER A 89 3.69 7.67 -9.24
C SER A 89 3.85 6.40 -8.40
N ALA A 90 3.81 6.52 -7.07
CA ALA A 90 3.81 5.39 -6.14
C ALA A 90 2.63 4.47 -6.39
N ARG A 91 1.42 5.02 -6.58
CA ARG A 91 0.21 4.24 -6.86
C ARG A 91 0.31 3.47 -8.16
N THR A 92 0.82 4.09 -9.22
CA THR A 92 1.08 3.41 -10.49
C THR A 92 2.03 2.23 -10.28
N ARG A 93 3.12 2.45 -9.54
CA ARG A 93 4.08 1.38 -9.19
C ARG A 93 3.43 0.26 -8.38
N ALA A 94 2.67 0.59 -7.33
CA ALA A 94 1.96 -0.38 -6.51
C ALA A 94 1.01 -1.23 -7.36
N ARG A 95 0.24 -0.62 -8.26
CA ARG A 95 -0.65 -1.35 -9.19
C ARG A 95 0.11 -2.33 -10.07
N HIS A 96 1.27 -1.95 -10.59
CA HIS A 96 2.11 -2.87 -11.38
C HIS A 96 2.62 -4.05 -10.57
N LEU A 97 2.81 -3.87 -9.27
CA LEU A 97 3.24 -4.91 -8.34
C LEU A 97 2.07 -5.70 -7.73
N GLY A 98 0.82 -5.39 -8.10
CA GLY A 98 -0.37 -5.99 -7.49
C GLY A 98 -0.63 -5.55 -6.04
N ALA A 99 0.06 -4.52 -5.58
CA ALA A 99 -0.08 -3.92 -4.25
C ALA A 99 -1.11 -2.79 -4.24
N GLN A 100 -1.57 -2.42 -3.04
CA GLN A 100 -2.47 -1.30 -2.81
C GLN A 100 -1.80 -0.21 -1.96
N ILE A 101 -2.23 1.04 -2.18
CA ILE A 101 -1.84 2.17 -1.35
C ILE A 101 -3.08 2.69 -0.61
N VAL A 102 -2.95 2.91 0.68
CA VAL A 102 -3.95 3.58 1.53
C VAL A 102 -3.30 4.72 2.30
N VAL A 103 -4.11 5.68 2.72
CA VAL A 103 -3.68 6.87 3.45
C VAL A 103 -4.38 6.91 4.80
N THR A 104 -3.63 7.23 5.86
CA THR A 104 -4.21 7.68 7.12
C THR A 104 -3.94 9.15 7.32
N ASP A 105 -5.00 9.90 7.55
CA ASP A 105 -4.94 11.32 7.81
C ASP A 105 -6.20 11.74 8.59
N GLN A 106 -6.18 12.93 9.19
CA GLN A 106 -7.39 13.51 9.77
C GLN A 106 -8.38 13.89 8.65
N VAL A 107 -9.68 13.97 8.99
CA VAL A 107 -10.75 14.32 8.04
C VAL A 107 -10.44 15.61 7.26
N ASP A 108 -9.89 16.61 7.95
CA ASP A 108 -9.42 17.88 7.39
C ASP A 108 -7.90 18.03 7.45
N GLY A 109 -7.19 16.90 7.48
CA GLY A 109 -5.74 16.86 7.42
C GLY A 109 -5.21 17.41 6.09
N ALA A 110 -3.95 17.84 6.12
CA ALA A 110 -3.33 18.54 5.00
C ALA A 110 -3.31 17.70 3.71
N LEU A 111 -3.06 16.38 3.84
CA LEU A 111 -3.05 15.47 2.70
C LEU A 111 -4.49 15.20 2.21
N SER A 112 -5.43 14.94 3.11
CA SER A 112 -6.86 14.79 2.79
C SER A 112 -7.40 15.99 2.01
N LEU A 113 -7.06 17.21 2.42
CA LEU A 113 -7.46 18.45 1.73
C LEU A 113 -6.84 18.55 0.33
N SER A 114 -5.54 18.24 0.18
CA SER A 114 -4.87 18.25 -1.13
C SER A 114 -5.46 17.19 -2.07
N LEU A 115 -5.75 15.98 -1.57
CA LEU A 115 -6.41 14.92 -2.33
C LEU A 115 -7.80 15.33 -2.84
N ARG A 116 -8.58 16.05 -2.03
CA ARG A 116 -9.88 16.59 -2.44
C ARG A 116 -9.73 17.67 -3.50
N ARG A 117 -8.85 18.65 -3.27
CA ARG A 117 -8.58 19.76 -4.21
C ARG A 117 -8.13 19.29 -5.59
N THR A 118 -7.26 18.29 -5.63
CA THR A 118 -6.73 17.72 -6.88
C THR A 118 -7.65 16.68 -7.52
N GLY A 119 -8.78 16.36 -6.89
CA GLY A 119 -9.71 15.32 -7.36
C GLY A 119 -9.15 13.91 -7.27
N LEU A 120 -8.10 13.67 -6.46
CA LEU A 120 -7.46 12.36 -6.31
C LEU A 120 -8.00 11.56 -5.12
N ALA A 121 -8.89 12.11 -4.31
CA ALA A 121 -9.46 11.45 -3.13
C ALA A 121 -10.02 10.04 -3.42
N PHE A 122 -10.65 9.82 -4.58
CA PHE A 122 -11.19 8.51 -4.96
C PHE A 122 -10.11 7.46 -5.30
N ARG A 123 -8.87 7.89 -5.56
CA ARG A 123 -7.77 7.01 -5.96
C ARG A 123 -6.96 6.49 -4.77
N PHE A 124 -7.10 7.16 -3.63
CA PHE A 124 -6.39 6.87 -2.39
C PHE A 124 -7.44 6.69 -1.28
N PRO A 125 -7.79 5.43 -0.93
CA PRO A 125 -8.62 5.16 0.23
C PRO A 125 -8.03 5.83 1.48
N GLN A 126 -8.85 6.58 2.19
CA GLN A 126 -8.47 7.38 3.36
C GLN A 126 -9.15 6.82 4.60
N PHE A 127 -8.40 6.78 5.70
CA PHE A 127 -8.87 6.28 6.99
C PHE A 127 -8.39 7.21 8.11
N GLU A 128 -9.17 7.30 9.18
CA GLU A 128 -8.83 8.13 10.35
C GLU A 128 -7.79 7.47 11.25
N SER A 129 -7.56 6.15 11.11
CA SER A 129 -6.63 5.40 11.94
C SER A 129 -5.82 4.36 11.17
N LEU A 130 -4.62 4.08 11.68
CA LEU A 130 -3.74 3.01 11.21
C LEU A 130 -4.42 1.64 11.28
N GLU A 131 -5.20 1.40 12.33
CA GLU A 131 -5.92 0.15 12.53
C GLU A 131 -6.95 -0.09 11.41
N ALA A 132 -7.79 0.92 11.12
CA ALA A 132 -8.79 0.82 10.07
C ALA A 132 -8.15 0.63 8.67
N ALA A 133 -7.07 1.36 8.39
CA ALA A 133 -6.32 1.21 7.15
C ALA A 133 -5.70 -0.19 7.01
N THR A 134 -5.13 -0.72 8.10
CA THR A 134 -4.53 -2.07 8.12
C THR A 134 -5.58 -3.15 7.90
N ALA A 135 -6.71 -3.08 8.62
CA ALA A 135 -7.82 -4.01 8.45
C ALA A 135 -8.38 -4.00 7.02
N PHE A 136 -8.46 -2.82 6.39
CA PHE A 136 -8.86 -2.70 5.00
C PHE A 136 -7.85 -3.36 4.04
N LEU A 137 -6.55 -3.17 4.26
CA LEU A 137 -5.51 -3.81 3.44
C LEU A 137 -5.56 -5.33 3.56
N GLU A 138 -5.73 -5.86 4.76
CA GLU A 138 -5.90 -7.30 5.00
C GLU A 138 -7.11 -7.87 4.27
N GLN A 139 -8.27 -7.20 4.36
CA GLN A 139 -9.47 -7.59 3.63
C GLN A 139 -9.28 -7.53 2.12
N ALA A 140 -8.66 -6.46 1.62
CA ALA A 140 -8.38 -6.28 0.20
C ALA A 140 -7.43 -7.37 -0.31
N ARG A 141 -6.41 -7.74 0.48
CA ARG A 141 -5.50 -8.85 0.16
C ARG A 141 -6.25 -10.18 0.12
N ALA A 142 -7.06 -10.48 1.12
CA ALA A 142 -7.87 -11.69 1.15
C ALA A 142 -8.82 -11.77 -0.07
N ALA A 143 -9.42 -10.65 -0.48
CA ALA A 143 -10.25 -10.58 -1.67
C ALA A 143 -9.45 -10.82 -2.96
N ARG A 144 -8.25 -10.24 -3.09
CA ARG A 144 -7.36 -10.49 -4.25
C ARG A 144 -6.97 -11.95 -4.37
N ILE A 145 -6.57 -12.57 -3.25
CA ILE A 145 -6.24 -14.00 -3.21
C ILE A 145 -7.41 -14.85 -3.73
N ARG A 146 -8.66 -14.55 -3.29
CA ARG A 146 -9.86 -15.26 -3.77
C ARG A 146 -10.12 -15.05 -5.27
N LEU A 147 -9.89 -13.84 -5.79
CA LEU A 147 -10.10 -13.54 -7.21
C LEU A 147 -9.06 -14.23 -8.10
N ASP A 148 -7.83 -14.33 -7.63
CA ASP A 148 -6.73 -15.00 -8.33
C ASP A 148 -6.77 -16.53 -8.19
N MET A 149 -7.69 -17.10 -7.40
CA MET A 149 -7.90 -18.54 -7.38
C MET A 149 -8.31 -19.08 -8.76
N PRO A 150 -7.71 -20.20 -9.21
CA PRO A 150 -8.17 -20.88 -10.41
C PRO A 150 -9.64 -21.28 -10.25
N MET A 151 -10.39 -21.23 -11.35
CA MET A 151 -11.84 -21.48 -11.35
C MET A 151 -12.19 -22.79 -10.63
N GLU A 152 -11.41 -23.85 -10.79
CA GLU A 152 -11.64 -25.14 -10.12
C GLU A 152 -11.61 -25.06 -8.58
N ALA A 153 -10.76 -24.21 -8.01
CA ALA A 153 -10.71 -23.99 -6.55
C ALA A 153 -11.93 -23.19 -6.06
N LYS A 154 -12.40 -22.21 -6.85
CA LYS A 154 -13.61 -21.43 -6.53
C LYS A 154 -14.84 -22.34 -6.43
N TRP A 155 -14.94 -23.37 -7.29
CA TRP A 155 -16.08 -24.26 -7.32
C TRP A 155 -16.09 -25.28 -6.16
N ARG A 156 -14.93 -25.65 -5.63
CA ARG A 156 -14.85 -26.51 -4.44
C ARG A 156 -15.23 -25.80 -3.14
N ALA A 157 -14.96 -24.50 -3.03
CA ALA A 157 -15.25 -23.72 -1.82
C ALA A 157 -16.75 -23.43 -1.59
N VAL A 158 -17.60 -23.66 -2.60
CA VAL A 158 -19.06 -23.42 -2.56
C VAL A 158 -19.84 -24.70 -2.23
N ARG A 159 -19.15 -25.84 -2.08
CA ARG A 159 -19.73 -27.14 -1.75
C ARG A 159 -19.48 -27.50 -0.29
#